data_AF-A0A1F4G6P1-F1
#
_entry.id   AF-A0A1F4G6P1-F1
#
_cell.length_a   1.000
_cell.length_b   1.000
_cell.length_c   1.000
_cell.angle_alpha   90.00
_cell.angle_beta   90.00
_cell.angle_gamma   90.00
#
_symmetry.space_group_name_H-M   'P 1'
#
loop_
_entity.id
_entity.type
_entity.pdbx_description
1 polymer ?
#
loop_
_entity_poly.entity_id
_entity_poly.type
_entity_poly.pdbx_seq_one_letter_code
_entity_poly.pdbx_strand_id
1 'polypeptide(L)'
;MSKLFTPRLFTSFAALALTIPLSLPAAAALDTFLKVPGAPGESTDKDHRGEIEILSWSWGATNLGKDGVLLAPFTWTQSLDSAFVPLFLGLVNDTEFDPVQLAVRQAGDRVTSDFFKMTFSDAHVLTLSSSGNGDSVIVTGSMSYSAIAMSYCPQDIKGASGPCKTGSFRPTATGAMSFSGDAQVLRGLAEAGGLVNFAINPVPEPSAVAAALAGLGLLGGLAWRRRVAARPRA
;
A
#
# COMPACT_ATOMS: atom_id res chain seq x y z
N MET A 1 56.77 41.98 38.14
CA MET A 1 55.64 41.95 39.09
C MET A 1 54.65 40.89 38.63
N SER A 2 54.17 40.05 39.56
CA SER A 2 53.01 39.12 39.49
C SER A 2 53.02 38.05 38.39
N LYS A 3 53.48 36.82 38.66
CA LYS A 3 52.76 35.64 39.23
C LYS A 3 51.74 35.01 38.25
N LEU A 4 51.93 33.72 37.93
CA LEU A 4 51.04 32.57 38.24
C LEU A 4 51.01 31.46 37.15
N PHE A 5 51.38 30.26 37.59
CA PHE A 5 50.75 28.94 37.34
C PHE A 5 50.83 28.24 35.96
N THR A 6 51.69 27.21 35.92
CA THR A 6 51.51 25.88 35.27
C THR A 6 50.31 25.11 35.87
N PRO A 7 49.96 23.85 35.47
CA PRO A 7 49.99 23.12 34.19
C PRO A 7 48.65 22.34 33.91
N ARG A 8 48.58 21.55 32.82
CA ARG A 8 48.05 20.14 32.73
C ARG A 8 47.19 19.84 31.50
N LEU A 9 47.66 18.84 30.74
CA LEU A 9 46.86 17.93 29.92
C LEU A 9 45.65 17.42 30.70
N PHE A 10 44.47 17.43 30.08
CA PHE A 10 43.46 16.40 30.30
C PHE A 10 42.76 16.06 28.99
N THR A 11 42.84 14.77 28.67
CA THR A 11 42.11 14.01 27.67
C THR A 11 40.59 14.11 27.87
N SER A 12 39.83 14.26 26.78
CA SER A 12 38.43 13.85 26.73
C SER A 12 38.05 13.50 25.29
N PHE A 13 38.12 12.20 24.97
CA PHE A 13 37.39 11.63 23.84
C PHE A 13 35.92 11.52 24.26
N ALA A 14 35.09 12.44 23.78
CA ALA A 14 33.64 12.31 23.88
C ALA A 14 33.18 11.27 22.86
N ALA A 15 32.63 10.15 23.35
CA ALA A 15 32.01 9.12 22.53
C ALA A 15 30.70 9.67 21.95
N LEU A 16 30.65 9.81 20.62
CA LEU A 16 29.46 10.20 19.87
C LEU A 16 28.54 8.98 19.75
N ALA A 17 27.46 8.93 20.53
CA ALA A 17 26.41 7.94 20.38
C ALA A 17 25.61 8.26 19.11
N LEU A 18 25.84 7.49 18.05
CA LEU A 18 25.11 7.59 16.79
C LEU A 18 23.71 6.98 16.99
N THR A 19 22.73 7.82 17.32
CA THR A 19 21.31 7.44 17.22
C THR A 19 20.98 7.31 15.74
N ILE A 20 20.94 6.08 15.22
CA ILE A 20 20.36 5.83 13.91
C ILE A 20 18.84 6.00 14.08
N PRO A 21 18.20 7.04 13.50
CA PRO A 21 16.76 7.07 13.46
C PRO A 21 16.33 5.85 12.63
N LEU A 22 15.53 4.98 13.23
CA LEU A 22 14.83 3.93 12.51
C LEU A 22 13.78 4.64 11.63
N SER A 23 14.21 5.15 10.48
CA SER A 23 13.29 5.67 9.48
C SER A 23 12.56 4.47 8.91
N LEU A 24 11.36 4.20 9.44
CA LEU A 24 10.40 3.37 8.75
C LEU A 24 10.20 4.02 7.37
N PRO A 25 10.38 3.28 6.25
CA PRO A 25 10.04 3.84 4.96
C PRO A 25 8.59 4.28 5.01
N ALA A 26 8.33 5.55 4.71
CA ALA A 26 6.98 6.06 4.59
C ALA A 26 6.25 5.16 3.58
N ALA A 27 5.17 4.52 4.01
CA ALA A 27 4.33 3.76 3.10
C ALA A 27 3.92 4.70 1.96
N ALA A 28 4.24 4.34 0.72
CA ALA A 28 3.76 5.10 -0.42
C ALA A 28 2.22 5.03 -0.40
N ALA A 29 1.57 6.18 -0.26
CA ALA A 29 0.13 6.26 -0.48
C ALA A 29 -0.15 5.89 -1.95
N LEU A 30 -1.33 5.32 -2.23
CA LEU A 30 -1.75 4.98 -3.58
C LEU A 30 -2.91 5.87 -3.96
N ASP A 31 -2.83 6.50 -5.11
CA ASP A 31 -3.97 7.17 -5.72
C ASP A 31 -4.69 6.14 -6.60
N THR A 32 -5.99 5.96 -6.37
CA THR A 32 -6.80 5.00 -7.11
C THR A 32 -8.00 5.69 -7.73
N PHE A 33 -8.21 5.45 -9.01
CA PHE A 33 -9.27 6.07 -9.79
C PHE A 33 -10.12 4.98 -10.44
N LEU A 34 -11.43 5.21 -10.50
CA LEU A 34 -12.38 4.33 -11.17
C LEU A 34 -13.14 5.14 -12.23
N LYS A 35 -12.93 4.76 -13.48
CA LYS A 35 -13.67 5.29 -14.62
C LYS A 35 -14.89 4.43 -14.89
N VAL A 36 -16.08 5.02 -14.76
CA VAL A 36 -17.35 4.36 -15.07
C VAL A 36 -18.06 5.16 -16.17
N PRO A 37 -18.22 4.60 -17.39
CA PRO A 37 -18.98 5.26 -18.46
C PRO A 37 -20.39 5.62 -18.00
N GLY A 38 -20.87 6.84 -18.27
CA GLY A 38 -22.22 7.27 -17.85
C GLY A 38 -22.37 7.61 -16.37
N ALA A 39 -21.35 7.39 -15.54
CA ALA A 39 -21.30 7.79 -14.14
C ALA A 39 -20.01 8.57 -13.84
N PRO A 40 -19.92 9.85 -14.28
CA PRO A 40 -18.74 10.67 -14.03
C PRO A 40 -18.61 10.97 -12.53
N GLY A 41 -17.38 10.92 -12.03
CA GLY A 41 -17.02 11.36 -10.67
C GLY A 41 -16.52 12.81 -10.66
N GLU A 42 -15.84 13.18 -9.58
CA GLU A 42 -15.39 14.56 -9.34
C GLU A 42 -13.86 14.73 -9.26
N SER A 43 -13.08 13.72 -9.65
CA SER A 43 -11.62 13.84 -9.57
C SER A 43 -11.10 15.04 -10.37
N THR A 44 -10.17 15.77 -9.76
CA THR A 44 -9.49 16.92 -10.36
C THR A 44 -8.11 16.58 -10.92
N ASP A 45 -7.69 15.31 -10.80
CA ASP A 45 -6.42 14.81 -11.31
C ASP A 45 -6.28 15.11 -12.81
N LYS A 46 -5.05 15.42 -13.25
CA LYS A 46 -4.80 15.83 -14.64
C LYS A 46 -5.08 14.70 -15.63
N ASP A 47 -4.78 13.47 -15.25
CA ASP A 47 -4.85 12.29 -16.12
C ASP A 47 -6.13 11.46 -15.84
N HIS A 48 -6.78 11.67 -14.68
CA HIS A 48 -8.03 11.01 -14.27
C HIS A 48 -9.20 11.98 -14.02
N ARG A 49 -9.26 13.11 -14.74
CA ARG A 49 -10.30 14.13 -14.54
C ARG A 49 -11.71 13.57 -14.75
N GLY A 50 -12.58 13.80 -13.77
CA GLY A 50 -13.98 13.35 -13.79
C GLY A 50 -14.15 11.85 -13.60
N GLU A 51 -13.10 11.14 -13.19
CA GLU A 51 -13.19 9.78 -12.68
C GLU A 51 -13.55 9.81 -11.19
N ILE A 52 -13.96 8.66 -10.65
CA ILE A 52 -14.28 8.49 -9.24
C ILE A 52 -12.98 8.25 -8.47
N GLU A 53 -12.75 9.01 -7.40
CA GLU A 53 -11.62 8.77 -6.51
C GLU A 53 -11.97 7.67 -5.50
N ILE A 54 -11.16 6.61 -5.50
CA ILE A 54 -11.41 5.41 -4.70
C ILE A 54 -10.57 5.47 -3.43
N LEU A 55 -11.26 5.37 -2.29
CA LEU A 55 -10.65 5.35 -0.96
C LEU A 55 -10.07 3.96 -0.63
N SER A 56 -10.78 2.91 -1.04
CA SER A 56 -10.33 1.53 -0.89
C SER A 56 -11.09 0.62 -1.85
N TRP A 57 -10.52 -0.54 -2.15
CA TRP A 57 -11.16 -1.56 -2.95
C TRP A 57 -10.75 -2.95 -2.49
N SER A 58 -11.56 -3.93 -2.82
CA SER A 58 -11.24 -5.33 -2.60
C SER A 58 -11.71 -6.18 -3.76
N TRP A 59 -10.91 -7.21 -4.02
CA TRP A 59 -11.20 -8.21 -5.03
C TRP A 59 -10.57 -9.53 -4.62
N GLY A 60 -11.12 -10.64 -5.10
CA GLY A 60 -10.64 -11.95 -4.71
C GLY A 60 -11.26 -13.07 -5.51
N ALA A 61 -10.84 -14.29 -5.20
CA ALA A 61 -11.33 -15.50 -5.83
C ALA A 61 -11.47 -16.59 -4.78
N THR A 62 -12.48 -17.44 -4.94
CA THR A 62 -12.72 -18.62 -4.10
C THR A 62 -12.66 -19.86 -4.97
N ASN A 63 -11.85 -20.85 -4.56
CA ASN A 63 -11.80 -22.15 -5.21
C ASN A 63 -12.88 -23.06 -4.59
N LEU A 64 -13.83 -23.51 -5.41
CA LEU A 64 -14.94 -24.38 -5.03
C LEU A 64 -14.61 -25.87 -5.27
N GLY A 65 -13.35 -26.20 -5.55
CA GLY A 65 -12.90 -27.56 -5.82
C GLY A 65 -13.31 -28.00 -7.23
N LYS A 66 -14.16 -29.02 -7.33
CA LYS A 66 -14.58 -29.59 -8.62
C LYS A 66 -15.40 -28.61 -9.47
N ASP A 67 -16.03 -27.63 -8.82
CA ASP A 67 -16.88 -26.62 -9.47
C ASP A 67 -16.07 -25.41 -9.99
N GLY A 68 -14.74 -25.44 -9.86
CA GLY A 68 -13.85 -24.43 -10.40
C GLY A 68 -13.63 -23.23 -9.49
N VAL A 69 -13.22 -22.11 -10.08
CA VAL A 69 -12.91 -20.86 -9.36
C VAL A 69 -14.02 -19.85 -9.60
N LEU A 70 -14.54 -19.29 -8.51
CA LEU A 70 -15.47 -18.16 -8.51
C LEU A 70 -14.69 -16.88 -8.22
N LEU A 71 -14.74 -15.91 -9.13
CA LEU A 71 -14.21 -14.57 -8.88
C LEU A 71 -15.27 -13.76 -8.11
N ALA A 72 -14.84 -13.08 -7.05
CA ALA A 72 -15.73 -12.25 -6.24
C ALA A 72 -16.10 -10.97 -7.01
N PRO A 73 -17.28 -10.37 -6.74
CA PRO A 73 -17.59 -9.02 -7.19
C PRO A 73 -16.48 -8.04 -6.82
N PHE A 74 -16.23 -7.06 -7.67
CA PHE A 74 -15.32 -5.98 -7.33
C PHE A 74 -16.03 -5.05 -6.36
N THR A 75 -15.43 -4.80 -5.20
CA THR A 75 -16.00 -3.92 -4.17
C THR A 75 -15.13 -2.70 -4.02
N TRP A 76 -15.75 -1.52 -3.89
CA TRP A 76 -15.03 -0.26 -3.70
C TRP A 76 -15.70 0.60 -2.64
N THR A 77 -14.92 1.55 -2.13
CA THR A 77 -15.37 2.63 -1.25
C THR A 77 -14.92 3.95 -1.84
N GLN A 78 -15.82 4.94 -1.84
CA GLN A 78 -15.59 6.29 -2.32
C GLN A 78 -16.22 7.31 -1.36
N SER A 79 -15.82 8.57 -1.48
CA SER A 79 -16.62 9.68 -0.96
C SER A 79 -17.85 9.90 -1.83
N LEU A 80 -18.89 10.51 -1.26
CA LEU A 80 -20.04 10.94 -2.04
C LEU A 80 -19.61 11.97 -3.10
N ASP A 81 -19.90 11.67 -4.35
CA ASP A 81 -19.63 12.53 -5.51
C ASP A 81 -20.78 12.43 -6.54
N SER A 82 -20.66 13.15 -7.66
CA SER A 82 -21.66 13.15 -8.73
C SER A 82 -21.93 11.77 -9.37
N ALA A 83 -21.04 10.78 -9.21
CA ALA A 83 -21.26 9.43 -9.76
C ALA A 83 -22.33 8.65 -8.99
N PHE A 84 -22.64 9.03 -7.75
CA PHE A 84 -23.59 8.32 -6.90
C PHE A 84 -24.96 8.15 -7.55
N VAL A 85 -25.53 9.21 -8.13
CA VAL A 85 -26.86 9.17 -8.74
C VAL A 85 -26.93 8.22 -9.93
N PRO A 86 -26.08 8.34 -10.97
CA PRO A 86 -26.12 7.41 -12.10
C PRO A 86 -25.78 5.97 -11.71
N LEU A 87 -24.87 5.74 -10.74
CA LEU A 87 -24.61 4.39 -10.22
C LEU A 87 -25.83 3.79 -9.52
N PHE A 88 -26.52 4.59 -8.70
CA PHE A 88 -27.71 4.13 -7.98
C PHE A 88 -28.88 3.85 -8.93
N LEU A 89 -29.06 4.68 -9.95
CA LEU A 89 -30.04 4.42 -11.01
C LEU A 89 -29.66 3.20 -11.85
N GLY A 90 -28.36 3.04 -12.15
CA GLY A 90 -27.84 1.86 -12.85
C GLY A 90 -28.11 0.57 -12.09
N LEU A 91 -27.93 0.59 -10.75
CA LEU A 91 -28.31 -0.52 -9.88
C LEU A 91 -29.82 -0.85 -9.98
N VAL A 92 -30.69 0.16 -9.93
CA VAL A 92 -32.15 -0.05 -9.99
C VAL A 92 -32.59 -0.59 -11.35
N ASN A 93 -31.94 -0.16 -12.43
CA ASN A 93 -32.31 -0.51 -13.80
C ASN A 93 -31.51 -1.67 -14.39
N ASP A 94 -30.60 -2.28 -13.62
CA ASP A 94 -29.64 -3.27 -14.11
C ASP A 94 -28.87 -2.81 -15.36
N THR A 95 -28.40 -1.55 -15.31
CA THR A 95 -27.67 -0.94 -16.42
C THR A 95 -26.25 -1.50 -16.52
N GLU A 96 -25.89 -1.91 -17.73
CA GLU A 96 -24.53 -2.32 -18.08
C GLU A 96 -23.60 -1.09 -18.21
N PHE A 97 -22.43 -1.20 -17.58
CA PHE A 97 -21.34 -0.26 -17.68
C PHE A 97 -20.14 -0.94 -18.35
N ASP A 98 -19.78 -0.52 -19.57
CA ASP A 98 -18.66 -1.12 -20.31
C ASP A 98 -17.82 -0.07 -21.08
N PRO A 99 -16.47 -0.10 -20.94
CA PRO A 99 -15.69 -0.78 -19.92
C PRO A 99 -15.55 0.06 -18.64
N VAL A 100 -15.63 -0.57 -17.47
CA VAL A 100 -15.24 0.06 -16.20
C VAL A 100 -13.74 -0.14 -15.98
N GLN A 101 -13.01 0.93 -15.62
CA GLN A 101 -11.54 0.87 -15.51
C GLN A 101 -11.07 1.37 -14.15
N LEU A 102 -10.40 0.50 -13.41
CA LEU A 102 -9.61 0.84 -12.23
C LEU A 102 -8.19 1.19 -12.68
N ALA A 103 -7.67 2.33 -12.25
CA ALA A 103 -6.29 2.75 -12.43
C ALA A 103 -5.66 3.05 -11.08
N VAL A 104 -4.43 2.55 -10.86
CA VAL A 104 -3.69 2.75 -9.61
C VAL A 104 -2.32 3.33 -9.91
N ARG A 105 -1.99 4.39 -9.16
CA ARG A 105 -0.76 5.14 -9.25
C ARG A 105 -0.11 5.25 -7.86
N GLN A 106 1.22 5.26 -7.83
CA GLN A 106 1.93 5.59 -6.59
C GLN A 106 1.81 7.10 -6.33
N ALA A 107 1.41 7.49 -5.12
CA ALA A 107 1.35 8.90 -4.74
C ALA A 107 2.77 9.45 -4.49
N GLY A 108 3.08 10.61 -5.09
CA GLY A 108 4.32 11.35 -4.87
C GLY A 108 4.83 12.10 -6.10
N ASP A 109 5.70 13.09 -5.87
CA ASP A 109 6.12 14.10 -6.88
C ASP A 109 6.84 13.56 -8.13
N ARG A 110 7.23 12.28 -8.14
CA ARG A 110 8.11 11.71 -9.19
C ARG A 110 7.43 10.66 -10.07
N VAL A 111 6.26 10.16 -9.70
CA VAL A 111 5.59 9.07 -10.41
C VAL A 111 4.19 9.52 -10.81
N THR A 112 4.02 9.85 -12.08
CA THR A 112 2.75 10.31 -12.62
C THR A 112 2.02 9.23 -13.43
N SER A 113 2.64 8.07 -13.65
CA SER A 113 2.07 7.01 -14.47
C SER A 113 1.40 5.92 -13.64
N ASP A 114 0.23 5.48 -14.10
CA ASP A 114 -0.46 4.31 -13.57
C ASP A 114 0.40 3.07 -13.77
N PHE A 115 0.76 2.41 -12.68
CA PHE A 115 1.53 1.17 -12.74
C PHE A 115 0.62 -0.04 -12.88
N PHE A 116 -0.64 0.06 -12.47
CA PHE A 116 -1.61 -1.02 -12.55
C PHE A 116 -2.96 -0.52 -13.08
N LYS A 117 -3.54 -1.30 -13.99
CA LYS A 117 -4.88 -1.09 -14.53
C LYS A 117 -5.65 -2.39 -14.51
N MET A 118 -6.92 -2.32 -14.13
CA MET A 118 -7.88 -3.42 -14.22
C MET A 118 -9.12 -2.92 -14.94
N THR A 119 -9.46 -3.56 -16.05
CA THR A 119 -10.59 -3.23 -16.90
C THR A 119 -11.62 -4.35 -16.83
N PHE A 120 -12.84 -3.99 -16.46
CA PHE A 120 -13.97 -4.90 -16.35
C PHE A 120 -14.89 -4.70 -17.55
N SER A 121 -15.32 -5.81 -18.14
CA SER A 121 -16.30 -5.83 -19.21
C SER A 121 -17.67 -6.24 -18.70
N ASP A 122 -18.71 -5.70 -19.32
CA ASP A 122 -20.12 -5.94 -19.01
C ASP A 122 -20.38 -5.80 -17.50
N ALA A 123 -20.02 -4.66 -16.92
CA ALA A 123 -20.09 -4.48 -15.47
C ALA A 123 -21.49 -4.04 -15.03
N HIS A 124 -22.03 -4.67 -13.99
CA HIS A 124 -23.33 -4.33 -13.41
C HIS A 124 -23.17 -4.03 -11.92
N VAL A 125 -23.74 -2.93 -11.45
CA VAL A 125 -23.73 -2.59 -10.02
C VAL A 125 -24.66 -3.55 -9.27
N LEU A 126 -24.12 -4.25 -8.28
CA LEU A 126 -24.88 -5.21 -7.45
C LEU A 126 -25.34 -4.59 -6.14
N THR A 127 -24.51 -3.74 -5.54
CA THR A 127 -24.83 -3.04 -4.30
C THR A 127 -24.29 -1.62 -4.36
N LEU A 128 -25.02 -0.71 -3.72
CA LEU A 128 -24.56 0.64 -3.45
C LEU A 128 -25.19 1.11 -2.15
N SER A 129 -24.37 1.28 -1.11
CA SER A 129 -24.80 1.73 0.21
C SER A 129 -24.08 3.02 0.57
N SER A 130 -24.80 3.93 1.22
CA SER A 130 -24.27 5.21 1.68
C SER A 130 -24.42 5.29 3.19
N SER A 131 -23.35 5.67 3.87
CA SER A 131 -23.31 5.91 5.32
C SER A 131 -22.76 7.30 5.60
N GLY A 132 -23.39 8.05 6.50
CA GLY A 132 -22.99 9.41 6.84
C GLY A 132 -22.87 9.61 8.33
N ASN A 133 -21.93 10.45 8.75
CA ASN A 133 -21.70 10.82 10.15
C ASN A 133 -21.95 12.32 10.43
N GLY A 134 -22.54 13.05 9.48
CA GLY A 134 -22.78 14.49 9.55
C GLY A 134 -21.70 15.34 8.87
N ASP A 135 -20.45 14.87 8.86
CA ASP A 135 -19.31 15.58 8.27
C ASP A 135 -18.90 15.00 6.90
N SER A 136 -19.01 13.67 6.76
CA SER A 136 -18.71 12.97 5.52
C SER A 136 -19.74 11.90 5.23
N VAL A 137 -19.91 11.63 3.94
CA VAL A 137 -20.70 10.52 3.43
C VAL A 137 -19.75 9.59 2.69
N ILE A 138 -19.72 8.34 3.14
CA ILE A 138 -18.96 7.25 2.53
C ILE A 138 -19.93 6.35 1.81
N VAL A 139 -19.63 6.11 0.53
CA VAL A 139 -20.38 5.20 -0.32
C VAL A 139 -19.56 3.93 -0.52
N THR A 140 -20.17 2.78 -0.31
CA THR A 140 -19.58 1.47 -0.59
C THR A 140 -20.42 0.79 -1.65
N GLY A 141 -19.77 0.33 -2.72
CA GLY A 141 -20.42 -0.34 -3.84
C GLY A 141 -19.78 -1.67 -4.17
N SER A 142 -20.52 -2.53 -4.86
CA SER A 142 -19.95 -3.71 -5.52
C SER A 142 -20.53 -3.90 -6.92
N MET A 143 -19.75 -4.51 -7.80
CA MET A 143 -20.16 -4.80 -9.18
C MET A 143 -19.74 -6.20 -9.63
N SER A 144 -20.60 -6.83 -10.43
CA SER A 144 -20.27 -7.99 -11.25
C SER A 144 -19.68 -7.54 -12.59
N TYR A 145 -19.12 -8.49 -13.32
CA TYR A 145 -18.51 -8.30 -14.63
C TYR A 145 -18.42 -9.67 -15.34
N SER A 146 -18.31 -9.68 -16.66
CA SER A 146 -18.16 -10.90 -17.46
C SER A 146 -16.70 -11.27 -17.68
N ALA A 147 -15.82 -10.28 -17.82
CA ALA A 147 -14.40 -10.46 -18.08
C ALA A 147 -13.55 -9.38 -17.42
N ILE A 148 -12.27 -9.69 -17.22
CA ILE A 148 -11.29 -8.75 -16.69
C ILE A 148 -10.06 -8.76 -17.60
N ALA A 149 -9.59 -7.58 -17.99
CA ALA A 149 -8.25 -7.37 -18.53
C ALA A 149 -7.41 -6.60 -17.52
N MET A 150 -6.17 -7.00 -17.33
CA MET A 150 -5.23 -6.36 -16.42
C MET A 150 -3.95 -5.97 -17.15
N SER A 151 -3.38 -4.84 -16.76
CA SER A 151 -2.07 -4.37 -17.18
C SER A 151 -1.26 -3.96 -15.97
N TYR A 152 0.00 -4.38 -15.93
CA TYR A 152 0.95 -4.05 -14.88
C TYR A 152 2.27 -3.62 -15.49
N CYS A 153 2.70 -2.39 -15.22
CA CYS A 153 3.98 -1.84 -15.64
C CYS A 153 4.87 -1.75 -14.40
N PRO A 154 5.81 -2.70 -14.19
CA PRO A 154 6.65 -2.70 -13.00
C PRO A 154 7.44 -1.40 -12.92
N GLN A 155 7.42 -0.72 -11.78
CA GLN A 155 8.25 0.46 -11.55
C GLN A 155 9.48 0.06 -10.75
N ASP A 156 10.64 0.58 -11.14
CA ASP A 156 11.86 0.41 -10.34
C ASP A 156 11.86 1.33 -9.11
N ILE A 157 12.83 1.14 -8.21
CA ILE A 157 13.00 1.95 -6.98
C ILE A 157 13.24 3.44 -7.31
N LYS A 158 13.62 3.77 -8.54
CA LYS A 158 13.84 5.13 -9.04
C LYS A 158 12.59 5.72 -9.71
N GLY A 159 11.49 4.97 -9.81
CA GLY A 159 10.23 5.37 -10.46
C GLY A 159 10.18 5.14 -11.96
N ALA A 160 11.17 4.48 -12.58
CA ALA A 160 11.16 4.17 -14.00
C ALA A 160 10.28 2.96 -14.29
N SER A 161 9.31 3.12 -15.21
CA SER A 161 8.44 2.04 -15.67
C SER A 161 9.16 1.08 -16.61
N GLY A 162 9.21 -0.19 -16.25
CA GLY A 162 9.58 -1.31 -17.11
C GLY A 162 8.47 -1.69 -18.10
N PRO A 163 8.70 -2.71 -18.95
CA PRO A 163 7.73 -3.14 -19.95
C PRO A 163 6.46 -3.67 -19.29
N CYS A 164 5.31 -3.18 -19.74
CA CYS A 164 4.02 -3.58 -19.22
C CYS A 164 3.70 -5.05 -19.55
N LYS A 165 3.13 -5.73 -18.55
CA LYS A 165 2.68 -7.11 -18.58
C LYS A 165 1.16 -7.14 -18.57
N THR A 166 0.58 -7.99 -19.40
CA THR A 166 -0.87 -8.07 -19.54
C THR A 166 -1.36 -9.47 -19.25
N GLY A 167 -2.48 -9.57 -18.56
CA GLY A 167 -3.22 -10.82 -18.39
C GLY A 167 -4.70 -10.56 -18.31
N SER A 168 -5.51 -11.61 -18.41
CA SER A 168 -6.95 -11.48 -18.41
C SER A 168 -7.63 -12.69 -17.77
N PHE A 169 -8.77 -12.45 -17.16
CA PHE A 169 -9.72 -13.50 -16.81
C PHE A 169 -10.90 -13.46 -17.77
N ARG A 170 -11.19 -14.59 -18.41
CA ARG A 170 -12.34 -14.75 -19.31
C ARG A 170 -13.09 -16.05 -19.00
N PRO A 171 -14.41 -16.08 -19.20
CA PRO A 171 -15.20 -17.29 -19.00
C PRO A 171 -14.82 -18.33 -20.04
N THR A 172 -14.72 -19.59 -19.62
CA THR A 172 -14.64 -20.73 -20.51
C THR A 172 -16.03 -21.09 -21.04
N ALA A 173 -16.10 -22.07 -21.95
CA ALA A 173 -17.38 -22.62 -22.42
C ALA A 173 -18.27 -23.18 -21.29
N THR A 174 -17.71 -23.49 -20.12
CA THR A 174 -18.45 -23.98 -18.95
C THR A 174 -18.83 -22.86 -17.98
N GLY A 175 -18.55 -21.60 -18.30
CA GLY A 175 -18.81 -20.43 -17.45
C GLY A 175 -17.78 -20.21 -16.33
N ALA A 176 -16.84 -21.13 -16.14
CA ALA A 176 -15.76 -20.95 -15.17
C ALA A 176 -14.75 -19.90 -15.67
N MET A 177 -14.17 -19.11 -14.78
CA MET A 177 -13.17 -18.12 -15.18
C MET A 177 -11.80 -18.76 -15.38
N SER A 178 -11.14 -18.43 -16.48
CA SER A 178 -9.79 -18.88 -16.82
C SER A 178 -8.84 -17.70 -16.97
N PHE A 179 -7.61 -17.86 -16.48
CA PHE A 179 -6.55 -16.87 -16.63
C PHE A 179 -5.75 -17.12 -17.91
N SER A 180 -5.40 -16.06 -18.62
CA SER A 180 -4.48 -16.07 -19.76
C SER A 180 -3.56 -14.86 -19.75
N GLY A 181 -2.33 -15.00 -20.28
CA GLY A 181 -1.35 -13.91 -20.38
C GLY A 181 -0.19 -14.05 -19.40
N ASP A 182 0.49 -12.93 -19.09
CA ASP A 182 1.64 -12.90 -18.21
C ASP A 182 1.22 -12.87 -16.74
N ALA A 183 1.55 -13.94 -16.00
CA ALA A 183 1.20 -14.08 -14.58
C ALA A 183 1.81 -13.00 -13.67
N GLN A 184 2.85 -12.27 -14.12
CA GLN A 184 3.39 -11.13 -13.37
C GLN A 184 2.36 -10.02 -13.16
N VAL A 185 1.28 -9.98 -13.94
CA VAL A 185 0.19 -9.02 -13.71
C VAL A 185 -0.48 -9.22 -12.35
N LEU A 186 -0.48 -10.45 -11.80
CA LEU A 186 -1.04 -10.76 -10.49
C LEU A 186 -0.17 -10.21 -9.35
N ARG A 187 1.13 -10.03 -9.57
CA ARG A 187 1.99 -9.26 -8.66
C ARG A 187 1.55 -7.81 -8.63
N GLY A 188 1.27 -7.23 -9.79
CA GLY A 188 0.71 -5.87 -9.90
C GLY A 188 -0.61 -5.71 -9.14
N LEU A 189 -1.50 -6.70 -9.26
CA LEU A 189 -2.75 -6.72 -8.50
C LEU A 189 -2.51 -6.69 -6.98
N ALA A 190 -1.55 -7.48 -6.49
CA ALA A 190 -1.20 -7.48 -5.08
C ALA A 190 -0.61 -6.14 -4.62
N GLU A 191 0.23 -5.52 -5.44
CA GLU A 191 0.83 -4.21 -5.16
C GLU A 191 -0.17 -3.05 -5.24
N ALA A 192 -1.18 -3.17 -6.09
CA ALA A 192 -2.25 -2.20 -6.24
C ALA A 192 -3.19 -2.15 -5.03
N GLY A 193 -3.30 -3.25 -4.26
CA GLY A 193 -4.09 -3.33 -3.04
C GLY A 193 -3.40 -2.75 -1.79
N GLY A 194 -2.19 -2.20 -1.95
CA GLY A 194 -1.34 -1.72 -0.87
C GLY A 194 -0.01 -2.48 -0.79
N LEU A 195 0.88 -2.05 0.11
CA LEU A 195 2.22 -2.61 0.19
C LEU A 195 2.22 -4.08 0.66
N VAL A 196 2.69 -4.98 -0.19
CA VAL A 196 3.21 -6.29 0.23
C VAL A 196 4.61 -6.05 0.81
N ASN A 197 4.72 -5.91 2.13
CA ASN A 197 6.01 -5.84 2.79
C ASN A 197 6.69 -7.21 2.82
N PHE A 198 7.38 -7.59 1.73
CA PHE A 198 8.32 -8.72 1.73
C PHE A 198 9.66 -8.36 2.38
N ALA A 199 9.74 -7.34 3.23
CA ALA A 199 10.82 -7.28 4.20
C ALA A 199 10.67 -8.52 5.10
N ILE A 200 11.32 -9.61 4.68
CA ILE A 200 12.07 -10.47 5.58
C ILE A 200 12.82 -9.49 6.49
N ASN A 201 12.23 -9.17 7.64
CA ASN A 201 13.02 -8.67 8.75
C ASN A 201 14.07 -9.77 8.92
N PRO A 202 15.35 -9.53 8.57
CA PRO A 202 16.35 -10.53 8.84
C PRO A 202 16.27 -10.77 10.34
N VAL A 203 15.91 -12.00 10.73
CA VAL A 203 15.96 -12.41 12.13
C VAL A 203 17.36 -12.00 12.59
N PRO A 204 17.50 -11.05 13.54
CA PRO A 204 18.81 -10.60 13.93
C PRO A 204 19.54 -11.83 14.44
N GLU A 205 20.64 -12.20 13.78
CA GLU A 205 21.39 -13.38 14.15
C GLU A 205 21.74 -13.30 15.64
N PRO A 206 21.70 -14.43 16.38
CA PRO A 206 21.79 -14.45 17.84
C PRO A 206 23.06 -13.76 18.39
N SER A 207 24.10 -13.59 17.56
CA SER A 207 25.31 -12.85 17.89
C SER A 207 25.09 -11.34 18.07
N ALA A 208 24.15 -10.73 17.35
CA ALA A 208 23.86 -9.29 17.44
C ALA A 208 23.12 -8.95 18.75
N VAL A 209 22.20 -9.82 19.17
CA VAL A 209 21.50 -9.69 20.47
C VAL A 209 22.47 -9.96 21.62
N ALA A 210 23.37 -10.95 21.48
CA ALA A 210 24.42 -11.20 22.46
C ALA A 210 25.38 -10.02 22.60
N ALA A 211 25.78 -9.38 21.51
CA ALA A 211 26.64 -8.20 21.53
C ALA A 211 25.96 -6.98 22.19
N ALA A 212 24.67 -6.76 21.93
CA ALA A 212 23.89 -5.70 22.55
C ALA A 212 23.73 -5.91 24.07
N LEU A 213 23.44 -7.15 24.50
CA LEU A 213 23.36 -7.50 25.92
C LEU A 213 24.72 -7.44 26.62
N ALA A 214 25.80 -7.84 25.94
CA ALA A 214 27.16 -7.71 26.47
C ALA A 214 27.57 -6.24 26.66
N GLY A 215 27.19 -5.35 25.71
CA GLY A 215 27.42 -3.91 25.82
C GLY A 215 26.70 -3.28 27.02
N LEU A 216 25.45 -3.66 27.26
CA LEU A 216 24.68 -3.22 28.43
C LEU A 216 25.26 -3.75 29.76
N GLY A 217 25.74 -5.00 29.78
CA GLY A 217 26.42 -5.59 30.94
C GLY A 217 27.72 -4.86 31.33
N LEU A 218 28.52 -4.45 30.34
CA LEU A 218 29.75 -3.68 30.57
C LEU A 218 29.49 -2.29 31.17
N LEU A 219 28.43 -1.61 30.72
CA LEU A 219 28.02 -0.32 31.28
C LEU A 219 27.51 -0.46 32.72
N GLY A 220 26.74 -1.51 33.02
CA GLY A 220 26.29 -1.82 34.38
C GLY A 220 27.44 -2.15 35.34
N GLY A 221 28.42 -2.94 34.88
CA GLY A 221 29.60 -3.32 35.67
C GLY A 221 30.51 -2.13 36.02
N LEU A 222 30.70 -1.21 35.07
CA LEU A 222 31.48 0.02 35.30
C LEU A 222 30.76 0.98 36.28
N ALA A 223 29.44 1.08 36.20
CA ALA A 223 28.64 1.88 37.12
C ALA A 223 28.65 1.32 38.55
N TRP A 224 28.68 -0.01 38.71
CA TRP A 224 28.77 -0.65 40.02
C TRP A 224 30.16 -0.50 40.66
N ARG A 225 31.24 -0.70 39.90
CA ARG A 225 32.61 -0.52 40.41
C ARG A 225 32.90 0.89 40.92
N ARG A 226 32.34 1.92 40.27
CA ARG A 226 32.45 3.31 40.73
C ARG A 226 31.69 3.59 42.04
N ARG A 227 30.58 2.88 42.30
CA ARG A 227 29.84 3.01 43.57
C ARG A 227 30.50 2.29 44.73
N VAL A 228 31.15 1.15 44.49
CA VAL A 228 31.84 0.39 45.55
C VAL A 228 33.12 1.11 46.03
N ALA A 229 33.82 1.81 45.13
CA ALA A 229 35.02 2.59 45.47
C ALA A 229 34.72 3.89 46.25
N ALA A 230 33.46 4.33 46.31
CA ALA A 230 33.04 5.58 46.96
C ALA A 230 32.47 5.38 48.38
N ARG A 231 32.54 4.17 48.96
CA ARG A 231 32.16 3.96 50.36
C ARG A 231 33.34 4.32 51.29
N PRO A 232 33.22 5.32 52.17
CA PRO A 232 34.24 5.58 53.18
C PRO A 232 34.26 4.41 54.17
N ARG A 233 35.46 3.90 54.49
CA ARG A 233 35.65 3.00 55.63
C ARG A 233 35.44 3.84 56.91
N ALA A 234 34.49 3.43 57.73
CA ALA A 234 34.46 3.79 59.15
C ALA A 234 35.54 3.01 59.89
#